data_AF-A0A536G8C4-F1
#
_entry.id   AF-A0A536G8C4-F1
#
_cell.length_a   1.000
_cell.length_b   1.000
_cell.length_c   1.000
_cell.angle_alpha   90.00
_cell.angle_beta   90.00
_cell.angle_gamma   90.00
#
_symmetry.space_group_name_H-M   'P 1'
#
loop_
_entity.id
_entity.type
_entity.pdbx_description
1 polymer ?
#
loop_
_entity_poly.entity_id
_entity_poly.type
_entity_poly.pdbx_seq_one_letter_code
_entity_poly.pdbx_strand_id
1 'polypeptide(L)'
;MDLCAASRRLGWWRGSGSPCRGGALRRTRRAQARRPRTPASSVVLAGGLALDGFFSGAVASIAAQDPPAEPGHAQRSDEECDAHPQPGWHPFSGEVNHGSIIAEPDSPVRVVTRYSPLINLIDLLIVIAALIGLANGYRRGFWLSLAQYTGLLVGVLLGAASARYVLDYLHINNASARPLGAALVLVIGGSLGSSIGFAVGEPIRRKILRTGIHTSTDSVAGAALSAFAVLVMCWFLGLSFSRGPVLEIAQQIQRSVVLRGMDSIAPRPPALLANVAQVLAGVQFPPVFAGLEPTLPGALPIPASVDTPGVNHTAQTVVKVSSIGCGGIVTGSGFPVGSGYVVTNAHVVSGTASHSITKPDGTAIHAEVVFFDPERDVAVLLAPGYPAPGVTFGPAQRGTQAAVIGYPGGGSEKIVPAVVDGSVAAQGRDIYNENFVTRQIYVLQASVHPGNSGGPVIDLQGRVLGMVFATSASEPNQAYALTDDEISSDIRDAEATQTPKDTSRYECAA
;
A
#
# COMPACT_ATOMS: atom_id res chain seq x y z
N MET A 1 -13.80 -32.55 71.80
CA MET A 1 -14.53 -31.69 70.84
C MET A 1 -13.93 -31.96 69.46
N ASP A 2 -14.12 -33.14 68.84
CA ASP A 2 -15.38 -33.80 68.40
C ASP A 2 -16.00 -33.08 67.18
N LEU A 3 -16.45 -33.69 66.07
CA LEU A 3 -16.46 -35.06 65.47
C LEU A 3 -16.64 -34.85 63.91
N CYS A 4 -16.54 -35.79 62.95
CA CYS A 4 -16.44 -37.26 62.95
C CYS A 4 -15.73 -37.83 61.67
N ALA A 5 -15.39 -39.12 61.73
CA ALA A 5 -15.43 -40.21 60.72
C ALA A 5 -15.62 -39.91 59.19
N ALA A 6 -14.78 -40.42 58.27
CA ALA A 6 -14.55 -41.84 57.85
C ALA A 6 -15.67 -42.38 56.91
N SER A 7 -15.43 -43.20 55.87
CA SER A 7 -14.47 -44.31 55.63
C SER A 7 -14.04 -44.36 54.13
N ARG A 8 -12.81 -44.73 53.72
CA ARG A 8 -12.11 -46.05 53.72
C ARG A 8 -12.80 -47.12 52.82
N ARG A 9 -12.12 -47.98 52.02
CA ARG A 9 -10.68 -48.22 51.75
C ARG A 9 -10.50 -49.26 50.60
N LEU A 10 -9.34 -49.24 49.92
CA LEU A 10 -8.48 -50.35 49.43
C LEU A 10 -9.09 -51.51 48.59
N GLY A 11 -8.36 -52.15 47.65
CA GLY A 11 -7.01 -51.87 47.15
C GLY A 11 -6.34 -53.11 46.48
N TRP A 12 -5.21 -52.87 45.81
CA TRP A 12 -4.08 -53.80 45.54
C TRP A 12 -4.34 -55.22 45.01
N TRP A 13 -3.79 -55.54 43.83
CA TRP A 13 -2.78 -56.62 43.73
C TRP A 13 -1.85 -56.50 42.50
N ARG A 14 -0.77 -57.30 42.50
CA ARG A 14 0.34 -57.33 41.51
C ARG A 14 0.08 -58.38 40.41
N GLY A 15 0.82 -58.33 39.28
CA GLY A 15 1.03 -59.54 38.46
C GLY A 15 1.58 -59.37 37.04
N SER A 16 2.90 -59.40 36.90
CA SER A 16 3.72 -59.93 35.77
C SER A 16 3.07 -60.56 34.51
N GLY A 17 3.63 -60.30 33.32
CA GLY A 17 3.59 -61.27 32.20
C GLY A 17 3.77 -60.69 30.79
N SER A 18 4.90 -60.98 30.14
CA SER A 18 5.13 -60.85 28.68
C SER A 18 5.59 -62.22 28.13
N PRO A 19 5.88 -62.40 26.82
CA PRO A 19 5.10 -62.10 25.60
C PRO A 19 4.95 -63.37 24.70
N CYS A 20 4.23 -63.32 23.56
CA CYS A 20 4.62 -64.01 22.29
C CYS A 20 3.58 -63.94 21.14
N ARG A 21 4.10 -63.89 19.90
CA ARG A 21 3.66 -64.50 18.59
C ARG A 21 2.15 -64.51 18.24
N GLY A 22 1.73 -64.33 16.99
CA GLY A 22 2.42 -64.20 15.70
C GLY A 22 1.49 -64.70 14.58
N GLY A 23 1.63 -64.21 13.34
CA GLY A 23 0.74 -64.63 12.25
C GLY A 23 0.90 -63.86 10.95
N ALA A 24 1.77 -64.34 10.06
CA ALA A 24 1.91 -63.83 8.71
C ALA A 24 1.04 -64.64 7.74
N LEU A 25 0.48 -64.00 6.72
CA LEU A 25 0.15 -64.68 5.45
C LEU A 25 0.27 -63.72 4.25
N ARG A 26 1.04 -64.15 3.26
CA ARG A 26 1.31 -63.48 1.98
C ARG A 26 0.30 -63.90 0.90
N ARG A 27 0.40 -63.22 -0.26
CA ARG A 27 -0.13 -63.55 -1.60
C ARG A 27 -1.52 -62.94 -1.90
N THR A 28 -1.80 -62.40 -3.11
CA THR A 28 -0.99 -62.23 -4.33
C THR A 28 -1.54 -61.10 -5.20
N ARG A 29 -0.68 -60.37 -5.95
CA ARG A 29 -1.12 -59.53 -7.07
C ARG A 29 -1.31 -60.38 -8.34
N ARG A 30 -2.38 -60.16 -9.09
CA ARG A 30 -2.36 -60.06 -10.56
C ARG A 30 -3.58 -59.29 -11.06
N ALA A 31 -3.41 -58.56 -12.16
CA ALA A 31 -4.40 -57.66 -12.73
C ALA A 31 -5.06 -58.26 -13.98
N GLN A 32 -6.27 -57.81 -14.32
CA GLN A 32 -6.73 -57.68 -15.70
C GLN A 32 -7.92 -56.70 -15.81
N ALA A 33 -8.15 -56.18 -17.01
CA ALA A 33 -8.88 -54.93 -17.26
C ALA A 33 -10.33 -55.11 -17.72
N ARG A 34 -11.15 -54.04 -17.63
CA ARG A 34 -12.20 -53.65 -18.60
C ARG A 34 -12.73 -52.22 -18.34
N ARG A 35 -12.91 -51.44 -19.43
CA ARG A 35 -13.69 -50.19 -19.54
C ARG A 35 -15.13 -50.53 -20.03
N PRO A 36 -16.06 -49.57 -20.21
CA PRO A 36 -16.36 -48.33 -19.48
C PRO A 36 -17.87 -48.26 -19.06
N ARG A 37 -18.33 -47.15 -18.48
CA ARG A 37 -19.76 -46.75 -18.48
C ARG A 37 -19.94 -45.27 -18.83
N THR A 38 -21.10 -44.96 -19.41
CA THR A 38 -21.52 -43.69 -20.00
C THR A 38 -22.15 -42.73 -18.98
N PRO A 39 -22.21 -41.42 -19.27
CA PRO A 39 -23.28 -40.53 -18.83
C PRO A 39 -24.31 -40.28 -19.94
N ALA A 40 -25.49 -39.77 -19.59
CA ALA A 40 -26.64 -39.64 -20.48
C ALA A 40 -26.89 -38.22 -21.01
N SER A 41 -27.40 -38.17 -22.24
CA SER A 41 -28.34 -37.18 -22.79
C SER A 41 -29.44 -36.78 -21.78
N SER A 42 -30.12 -35.63 -21.82
CA SER A 42 -30.11 -34.40 -22.62
C SER A 42 -30.99 -33.37 -21.88
N VAL A 43 -31.01 -32.10 -22.29
CA VAL A 43 -32.23 -31.40 -22.78
C VAL A 43 -31.92 -29.91 -23.04
N VAL A 44 -32.41 -29.44 -24.19
CA VAL A 44 -32.34 -28.06 -24.68
C VAL A 44 -33.56 -27.29 -24.17
N LEU A 45 -33.39 -26.02 -23.82
CA LEU A 45 -34.49 -25.04 -23.83
C LEU A 45 -34.00 -23.73 -24.45
N ALA A 46 -34.66 -23.34 -25.55
CA ALA A 46 -34.32 -22.16 -26.32
C ALA A 46 -34.98 -20.90 -25.75
N GLY A 47 -34.30 -19.76 -25.88
CA GLY A 47 -34.79 -18.45 -25.48
C GLY A 47 -33.90 -17.37 -26.07
N GLY A 48 -34.03 -17.13 -27.38
CA GLY A 48 -33.24 -16.12 -28.08
C GLY A 48 -33.82 -14.72 -27.93
N LEU A 49 -32.94 -13.72 -27.82
CA LEU A 49 -33.18 -12.35 -28.23
C LEU A 49 -31.85 -11.77 -28.74
N ALA A 50 -31.87 -11.15 -29.91
CA ALA A 50 -30.67 -10.82 -30.68
C ALA A 50 -30.17 -9.39 -30.40
N LEU A 51 -28.84 -9.23 -30.40
CA LEU A 51 -28.15 -8.00 -30.79
C LEU A 51 -26.84 -8.37 -31.49
N ASP A 52 -26.89 -8.46 -32.82
CA ASP A 52 -25.71 -8.49 -33.68
C ASP A 52 -25.18 -7.06 -33.91
N GLY A 53 -23.85 -6.92 -34.04
CA GLY A 53 -23.25 -5.73 -34.67
C GLY A 53 -21.85 -5.36 -34.18
N PHE A 54 -20.87 -5.40 -35.10
CA PHE A 54 -19.48 -4.90 -34.97
C PHE A 54 -18.61 -5.63 -33.93
N PHE A 55 -17.75 -6.57 -34.32
CA PHE A 55 -16.53 -6.32 -35.10
C PHE A 55 -16.09 -7.56 -35.90
N SER A 56 -15.62 -7.38 -37.13
CA SER A 56 -14.93 -8.43 -37.91
C SER A 56 -13.90 -7.81 -38.85
N GLY A 57 -12.76 -8.48 -39.01
CA GLY A 57 -11.55 -7.96 -39.67
C GLY A 57 -10.50 -7.47 -38.66
N ALA A 58 -9.29 -8.03 -38.59
CA ALA A 58 -8.73 -9.13 -39.37
C ALA A 58 -7.69 -9.93 -38.56
N VAL A 59 -7.68 -11.27 -38.71
CA VAL A 59 -6.61 -12.14 -38.21
C VAL A 59 -6.28 -13.21 -39.26
N ALA A 60 -5.15 -13.02 -39.94
CA ALA A 60 -4.37 -13.98 -40.70
C ALA A 60 -3.07 -13.24 -41.08
N SER A 61 -1.87 -13.81 -41.06
CA SER A 61 -1.37 -15.13 -40.63
C SER A 61 0.15 -14.97 -40.49
N ILE A 62 0.82 -15.71 -39.60
CA ILE A 62 2.24 -16.09 -39.75
C ILE A 62 2.50 -17.34 -38.90
N ALA A 63 3.26 -18.26 -39.47
CA ALA A 63 3.49 -19.60 -38.93
C ALA A 63 4.70 -19.66 -37.97
N ALA A 64 4.83 -20.82 -37.33
CA ALA A 64 5.91 -21.18 -36.42
C ALA A 64 7.32 -20.97 -36.97
N GLN A 65 8.24 -20.55 -36.11
CA GLN A 65 9.69 -20.72 -36.24
C GLN A 65 10.28 -21.12 -34.89
N ASP A 66 11.23 -22.06 -34.92
CA ASP A 66 11.89 -22.66 -33.75
C ASP A 66 12.86 -21.68 -33.04
N PRO A 67 13.17 -21.91 -31.75
CA PRO A 67 14.14 -21.09 -31.01
C PRO A 67 15.59 -21.34 -31.45
N PRO A 68 16.45 -20.29 -31.54
CA PRO A 68 17.87 -20.47 -31.77
C PRO A 68 18.61 -20.96 -30.52
N ALA A 69 19.71 -21.69 -30.74
CA ALA A 69 20.48 -22.39 -29.72
C ALA A 69 21.53 -21.52 -28.98
N GLU A 70 22.05 -22.08 -27.88
CA GLU A 70 23.19 -21.56 -27.13
C GLU A 70 24.48 -21.49 -27.98
N PRO A 71 25.38 -20.52 -27.70
CA PRO A 71 26.80 -20.63 -27.97
C PRO A 71 27.59 -20.99 -26.69
N GLY A 72 28.43 -22.02 -26.78
CA GLY A 72 29.23 -22.54 -25.67
C GLY A 72 30.57 -21.83 -25.43
N HIS A 73 31.35 -22.39 -24.49
CA HIS A 73 32.63 -21.87 -23.99
C HIS A 73 33.73 -21.65 -25.03
N ALA A 74 34.48 -20.54 -24.89
CA ALA A 74 35.91 -20.47 -25.22
C ALA A 74 36.66 -19.43 -24.35
N GLN A 75 37.49 -19.95 -23.45
CA GLN A 75 38.88 -19.58 -23.14
C GLN A 75 39.32 -18.10 -23.01
N ARG A 76 39.56 -17.73 -21.75
CA ARG A 76 40.80 -17.14 -21.19
C ARG A 76 41.92 -16.74 -22.18
N SER A 77 42.32 -15.47 -22.10
CA SER A 77 43.70 -15.02 -22.27
C SER A 77 44.01 -13.98 -21.19
N ASP A 78 45.13 -14.14 -20.51
CA ASP A 78 45.59 -13.26 -19.44
C ASP A 78 46.41 -12.10 -20.05
N GLU A 79 46.19 -10.83 -19.63
CA GLU A 79 47.19 -9.78 -19.84
C GLU A 79 47.10 -8.71 -18.75
N GLU A 80 48.20 -8.58 -18.01
CA GLU A 80 48.41 -7.70 -16.86
C GLU A 80 49.54 -6.73 -17.22
N CYS A 81 49.39 -5.43 -16.94
CA CYS A 81 50.50 -4.50 -16.67
C CYS A 81 50.01 -3.16 -16.12
N ASP A 82 50.65 -2.73 -15.03
CA ASP A 82 50.55 -1.39 -14.46
C ASP A 82 51.12 -0.28 -15.38
N ALA A 83 50.70 0.97 -15.18
CA ALA A 83 51.60 2.03 -14.67
C ALA A 83 50.98 3.45 -14.75
N HIS A 84 51.08 4.20 -13.64
CA HIS A 84 51.06 5.67 -13.65
C HIS A 84 52.36 6.24 -14.26
N PRO A 85 52.35 7.47 -14.83
CA PRO A 85 52.87 8.59 -14.01
C PRO A 85 52.19 9.97 -14.23
N GLN A 86 52.24 10.78 -13.18
CA GLN A 86 52.26 12.26 -13.19
C GLN A 86 53.72 12.68 -12.92
N PRO A 87 54.26 13.81 -13.43
CA PRO A 87 53.88 15.14 -12.90
C PRO A 87 54.04 16.36 -13.85
N GLY A 88 53.56 17.53 -13.41
CA GLY A 88 53.90 18.82 -14.05
C GLY A 88 53.33 20.06 -13.34
N TRP A 89 54.12 20.73 -12.51
CA TRP A 89 53.81 22.07 -11.96
C TRP A 89 54.39 23.17 -12.87
N HIS A 90 53.71 24.32 -12.98
CA HIS A 90 54.27 25.69 -12.82
C HIS A 90 53.17 26.78 -12.98
N PRO A 91 53.39 28.02 -12.51
CA PRO A 91 52.31 28.87 -12.00
C PRO A 91 51.87 30.00 -12.94
N PHE A 92 50.68 30.56 -12.69
CA PHE A 92 50.33 31.92 -13.11
C PHE A 92 49.67 32.71 -11.96
N SER A 93 50.17 33.92 -11.76
CA SER A 93 49.71 34.92 -10.80
C SER A 93 48.49 35.70 -11.31
N GLY A 94 47.52 35.98 -10.42
CA GLY A 94 46.36 36.82 -10.75
C GLY A 94 45.61 37.27 -9.49
N GLU A 95 45.87 38.52 -9.10
CA GLU A 95 45.25 39.38 -8.07
C GLU A 95 44.05 38.86 -7.23
N VAL A 96 44.23 38.93 -5.91
CA VAL A 96 43.12 38.90 -4.94
C VAL A 96 42.37 40.22 -5.00
N ASN A 97 41.05 40.19 -5.22
CA ASN A 97 40.20 41.36 -5.07
C ASN A 97 39.01 41.04 -4.14
N HIS A 98 38.87 41.81 -3.06
CA HIS A 98 37.84 41.59 -2.05
C HIS A 98 36.48 42.17 -2.50
N GLY A 99 35.71 41.37 -3.24
CA GLY A 99 34.30 41.61 -3.51
C GLY A 99 33.42 40.88 -2.49
N SER A 100 32.84 41.61 -1.53
CA SER A 100 31.88 41.07 -0.58
C SER A 100 30.57 40.69 -1.27
N ILE A 101 30.40 39.42 -1.62
CA ILE A 101 29.10 38.88 -2.05
C ILE A 101 28.36 38.41 -0.80
N ILE A 102 27.30 39.15 -0.45
CA ILE A 102 26.32 38.71 0.55
C ILE A 102 25.58 37.52 -0.07
N ALA A 103 25.68 36.35 0.55
CA ALA A 103 24.95 35.18 0.12
C ALA A 103 23.48 35.30 0.56
N GLU A 104 22.60 35.51 -0.41
CA GLU A 104 21.15 35.53 -0.22
C GLU A 104 20.62 34.09 -0.40
N PRO A 105 20.02 33.46 0.64
CA PRO A 105 19.48 32.11 0.52
C PRO A 105 18.09 32.10 -0.14
N ASP A 106 17.74 30.94 -0.70
CA ASP A 106 16.41 30.58 -1.21
C ASP A 106 15.81 31.44 -2.34
N SER A 107 16.08 30.99 -3.57
CA SER A 107 15.11 31.06 -4.67
C SER A 107 14.79 29.64 -5.13
N PRO A 108 13.59 29.09 -4.87
CA PRO A 108 13.23 27.78 -5.37
C PRO A 108 13.17 27.83 -6.91
N VAL A 109 14.04 27.08 -7.57
CA VAL A 109 14.06 26.96 -9.03
C VAL A 109 12.76 26.28 -9.47
N ARG A 110 11.73 27.10 -9.79
CA ARG A 110 10.49 26.63 -10.40
C ARG A 110 10.76 26.19 -11.84
N VAL A 111 11.33 24.99 -12.00
CA VAL A 111 11.31 24.26 -13.26
C VAL A 111 9.87 23.81 -13.51
N VAL A 112 9.04 24.73 -14.01
CA VAL A 112 7.72 24.39 -14.55
C VAL A 112 7.92 23.80 -15.95
N THR A 113 8.45 22.59 -16.00
CA THR A 113 8.31 21.74 -17.18
C THR A 113 6.82 21.44 -17.34
N ARG A 114 6.14 22.23 -18.20
CA ARG A 114 4.79 21.90 -18.68
C ARG A 114 4.85 20.66 -19.57
N TYR A 115 4.99 19.50 -18.96
CA TYR A 115 4.34 18.31 -19.50
C TYR A 115 2.84 18.54 -19.35
N SER A 116 2.20 18.96 -20.44
CA SER A 116 0.75 18.87 -20.57
C SER A 116 0.38 17.40 -20.39
N PRO A 117 -0.26 16.99 -19.28
CA PRO A 117 -0.62 15.60 -19.11
C PRO A 117 -1.69 15.30 -20.15
N LEU A 118 -1.45 14.28 -20.98
CA LEU A 118 -2.38 13.90 -22.04
C LEU A 118 -3.72 13.53 -21.38
N ILE A 119 -4.80 14.16 -21.86
CA ILE A 119 -6.18 13.82 -21.46
C ILE A 119 -6.35 12.32 -21.60
N ASN A 120 -6.60 11.64 -20.48
CA ASN A 120 -6.69 10.19 -20.46
C ASN A 120 -8.15 9.71 -20.51
N LEU A 121 -8.35 8.38 -20.51
CA LEU A 121 -9.70 7.80 -20.59
C LEU A 121 -10.59 8.23 -19.41
N ILE A 122 -10.04 8.36 -18.21
CA ILE A 122 -10.78 8.80 -17.02
C ILE A 122 -11.19 10.27 -17.16
N ASP A 123 -10.31 11.14 -17.66
CA ASP A 123 -10.66 12.54 -17.96
C ASP A 123 -11.84 12.63 -18.94
N LEU A 124 -11.80 11.86 -20.04
CA LEU A 124 -12.88 11.80 -21.02
C LEU A 124 -14.20 11.30 -20.42
N LEU A 125 -14.15 10.23 -19.62
CA LEU A 125 -15.33 9.67 -18.94
C LEU A 125 -15.95 10.67 -17.95
N ILE A 126 -15.13 11.42 -17.20
CA ILE A 126 -15.61 12.45 -16.27
C ILE A 126 -16.28 13.61 -17.03
N VAL A 127 -15.69 14.06 -18.14
CA VAL A 127 -16.28 15.11 -18.99
C VAL A 127 -17.62 14.65 -19.57
N ILE A 128 -17.71 13.43 -20.09
CA ILE A 128 -18.97 12.85 -20.59
C ILE A 128 -20.02 12.75 -19.47
N ALA A 129 -19.63 12.25 -18.29
CA ALA A 129 -20.52 12.16 -17.14
C ALA A 129 -21.02 13.55 -16.70
N ALA A 130 -20.16 14.56 -16.66
CA ALA A 130 -20.52 15.94 -16.32
C ALA A 130 -21.48 16.56 -17.35
N LEU A 131 -21.30 16.30 -18.65
CA LEU A 131 -22.22 16.73 -19.72
C LEU A 131 -23.60 16.04 -19.60
N ILE A 132 -23.63 14.75 -19.29
CA ILE A 132 -24.87 14.00 -19.00
C ILE A 132 -25.53 14.56 -17.73
N GLY A 133 -24.74 14.90 -16.71
CA GLY A 133 -25.18 15.58 -15.49
C GLY A 133 -25.85 16.92 -15.79
N LEU A 134 -25.18 17.80 -16.54
CA LEU A 134 -25.71 19.09 -17.00
C LEU A 134 -27.05 18.93 -17.72
N ALA A 135 -27.12 18.05 -18.72
CA ALA A 135 -28.33 17.83 -19.52
C ALA A 135 -29.50 17.28 -18.68
N ASN A 136 -29.22 16.35 -17.76
CA ASN A 136 -30.23 15.81 -16.85
C ASN A 136 -30.68 16.84 -15.81
N GLY A 137 -29.75 17.62 -15.24
CA GLY A 137 -30.04 18.68 -14.28
C GLY A 137 -30.89 19.79 -14.88
N TYR A 138 -30.61 20.19 -16.11
CA TYR A 138 -31.42 21.17 -16.84
C TYR A 138 -32.87 20.71 -17.02
N ARG A 139 -33.08 19.42 -17.30
CA ARG A 139 -34.42 18.81 -17.46
C ARG A 139 -35.14 18.61 -16.12
N ARG A 140 -34.42 18.28 -15.06
CA ARG A 140 -34.96 17.96 -13.72
C ARG A 140 -35.22 19.19 -12.87
N GLY A 141 -34.49 20.28 -13.06
CA GLY A 141 -34.58 21.47 -12.22
C GLY A 141 -33.88 21.31 -10.87
N PHE A 142 -33.61 22.43 -10.20
CA PHE A 142 -32.75 22.49 -9.01
C PHE A 142 -33.28 21.64 -7.86
N TRP A 143 -34.55 21.78 -7.48
CA TRP A 143 -35.09 21.13 -6.28
C TRP A 143 -35.15 19.60 -6.38
N LEU A 144 -35.43 19.07 -7.57
CA LEU A 144 -35.45 17.63 -7.81
C LEU A 144 -34.03 17.06 -7.90
N SER A 145 -33.11 17.76 -8.58
CA SER A 145 -31.69 17.41 -8.56
C SER A 145 -31.15 17.40 -7.13
N LEU A 146 -31.41 18.44 -6.33
CA LEU A 146 -30.94 18.54 -4.95
C LEU A 146 -31.41 17.35 -4.11
N ALA A 147 -32.72 17.07 -4.06
CA ALA A 147 -33.25 15.94 -3.32
C ALA A 147 -32.66 14.60 -3.78
N GLN A 148 -32.48 14.42 -5.10
CA GLN A 148 -31.88 13.22 -5.67
C GLN A 148 -30.39 13.06 -5.31
N TYR A 149 -29.57 14.10 -5.43
CA TYR A 149 -28.13 14.02 -5.11
C TYR A 149 -27.86 13.95 -3.60
N THR A 150 -28.68 14.60 -2.78
CA THR A 150 -28.67 14.37 -1.31
C THR A 150 -29.02 12.91 -1.01
N GLY A 151 -30.05 12.36 -1.66
CA GLY A 151 -30.39 10.94 -1.56
C GLY A 151 -29.25 10.02 -2.01
N LEU A 152 -28.61 10.29 -3.15
CA LEU A 152 -27.44 9.56 -3.65
C LEU A 152 -26.29 9.59 -2.64
N LEU A 153 -25.94 10.77 -2.13
CA LEU A 153 -24.86 10.95 -1.15
C LEU A 153 -25.13 10.16 0.13
N VAL A 154 -26.32 10.28 0.71
CA VAL A 154 -26.74 9.51 1.90
C VAL A 154 -26.74 8.01 1.60
N GLY A 155 -27.20 7.60 0.43
CA GLY A 155 -27.19 6.20 -0.01
C GLY A 155 -25.79 5.61 -0.15
N VAL A 156 -24.84 6.38 -0.71
CA VAL A 156 -23.42 6.01 -0.78
C VAL A 156 -22.80 5.96 0.61
N LEU A 157 -23.08 6.92 1.49
CA LEU A 157 -22.58 6.93 2.88
C LEU A 157 -23.10 5.74 3.72
N LEU A 158 -24.37 5.36 3.55
CA LEU A 158 -24.95 4.21 4.24
C LEU A 158 -24.46 2.88 3.62
N GLY A 159 -24.33 2.80 2.30
CA GLY A 159 -23.70 1.67 1.62
C GLY A 159 -22.25 1.49 2.07
N ALA A 160 -21.51 2.58 2.19
CA ALA A 160 -20.13 2.64 2.68
C ALA A 160 -20.01 2.12 4.12
N ALA A 161 -20.81 2.66 5.04
CA ALA A 161 -20.82 2.22 6.45
C ALA A 161 -21.27 0.76 6.63
N SER A 162 -22.16 0.26 5.76
CA SER A 162 -22.65 -1.13 5.82
C SER A 162 -21.80 -2.14 5.05
N ALA A 163 -20.92 -1.70 4.12
CA ALA A 163 -20.16 -2.58 3.23
C ALA A 163 -19.37 -3.66 4.00
N ARG A 164 -18.65 -3.29 5.06
CA ARG A 164 -17.90 -4.26 5.89
C ARG A 164 -18.83 -5.34 6.45
N TYR A 165 -19.91 -4.95 7.13
CA TYR A 165 -20.87 -5.87 7.73
C TYR A 165 -21.55 -6.79 6.70
N VAL A 166 -21.91 -6.25 5.53
CA VAL A 166 -22.52 -7.02 4.44
C VAL A 166 -21.53 -8.05 3.87
N LEU A 167 -20.28 -7.68 3.65
CA LEU A 167 -19.25 -8.56 3.10
C LEU A 167 -18.84 -9.66 4.09
N ASP A 168 -18.74 -9.31 5.38
CA ASP A 168 -18.43 -10.26 6.45
C ASP A 168 -19.58 -11.26 6.63
N TYR A 169 -20.84 -10.81 6.59
CA TYR A 169 -22.02 -11.68 6.60
C TYR A 169 -22.09 -12.62 5.39
N LEU A 170 -21.71 -12.13 4.20
CA LEU A 170 -21.61 -12.94 2.97
C LEU A 170 -20.32 -13.79 2.90
N HIS A 171 -19.46 -13.75 3.93
CA HIS A 171 -18.19 -14.48 4.01
C HIS A 171 -17.22 -14.16 2.84
N ILE A 172 -17.29 -12.94 2.29
CA ILE A 172 -16.44 -12.47 1.19
C ILE A 172 -15.10 -11.97 1.75
N ASN A 173 -14.21 -12.94 1.97
CA ASN A 173 -12.89 -12.74 2.58
C ASN A 173 -11.73 -12.75 1.56
N ASN A 174 -12.01 -13.01 0.28
CA ASN A 174 -10.99 -13.05 -0.77
C ASN A 174 -10.55 -11.63 -1.16
N ALA A 175 -9.23 -11.37 -1.17
CA ALA A 175 -8.65 -10.06 -1.45
C ALA A 175 -9.10 -9.43 -2.78
N SER A 176 -9.37 -10.24 -3.82
CA SER A 176 -9.88 -9.77 -5.11
C SER A 176 -11.40 -9.54 -5.14
N ALA A 177 -12.18 -10.31 -4.38
CA ALA A 177 -13.64 -10.26 -4.42
C ALA A 177 -14.21 -9.18 -3.48
N ARG A 178 -13.52 -8.88 -2.38
CA ARG A 178 -13.98 -7.93 -1.35
C ARG A 178 -14.08 -6.49 -1.87
N PRO A 179 -13.10 -5.93 -2.61
CA PRO A 179 -13.24 -4.66 -3.34
C PRO A 179 -14.46 -4.58 -4.27
N LEU A 180 -14.67 -5.63 -5.08
CA LEU A 180 -15.78 -5.69 -6.03
C LEU A 180 -17.14 -5.77 -5.33
N GLY A 181 -17.23 -6.53 -4.25
CA GLY A 181 -18.41 -6.58 -3.39
C GLY A 181 -18.70 -5.24 -2.72
N ALA A 182 -17.67 -4.56 -2.20
CA ALA A 182 -17.82 -3.22 -1.61
C ALA A 182 -18.31 -2.20 -2.65
N ALA A 183 -17.74 -2.21 -3.86
CA ALA A 183 -18.18 -1.37 -4.98
C ALA A 183 -19.65 -1.64 -5.34
N LEU A 184 -20.08 -2.91 -5.37
CA LEU A 184 -21.48 -3.28 -5.61
C LEU A 184 -22.42 -2.76 -4.51
N VAL A 185 -22.03 -2.86 -3.23
CA VAL A 185 -22.82 -2.31 -2.11
C VAL A 185 -22.96 -0.79 -2.23
N LEU A 186 -21.90 -0.07 -2.62
CA LEU A 186 -21.98 1.37 -2.89
C LEU A 186 -22.94 1.71 -4.03
N VAL A 187 -22.86 0.98 -5.16
CA VAL A 187 -23.74 1.20 -6.32
C VAL A 187 -25.21 0.94 -5.95
N ILE A 188 -25.50 -0.12 -5.19
CA ILE A 188 -26.85 -0.43 -4.71
C ILE A 188 -27.34 0.64 -3.73
N GLY A 189 -26.55 0.97 -2.70
CA GLY A 189 -26.89 1.99 -1.70
C GLY A 189 -27.15 3.35 -2.33
N GLY A 190 -26.25 3.79 -3.21
CA GLY A 190 -26.40 5.04 -3.97
C GLY A 190 -27.62 5.05 -4.90
N SER A 191 -27.91 3.94 -5.58
CA SER A 191 -29.09 3.82 -6.46
C SER A 191 -30.40 3.87 -5.68
N LEU A 192 -30.48 3.18 -4.53
CA LEU A 192 -31.63 3.23 -3.62
C LEU A 192 -31.81 4.64 -3.05
N GLY A 193 -30.73 5.24 -2.53
CA GLY A 193 -30.74 6.60 -2.00
C GLY A 193 -31.17 7.65 -3.04
N SER A 194 -30.62 7.58 -4.26
CA SER A 194 -31.03 8.43 -5.40
C SER A 194 -32.52 8.24 -5.73
N SER A 195 -33.03 7.00 -5.69
CA SER A 195 -34.44 6.71 -6.00
C SER A 195 -35.40 7.27 -4.94
N ILE A 196 -35.03 7.16 -3.65
CA ILE A 196 -35.77 7.76 -2.53
C ILE A 196 -35.72 9.29 -2.63
N GLY A 197 -34.54 9.87 -2.87
CA GLY A 197 -34.37 11.30 -3.05
C GLY A 197 -35.21 11.88 -4.20
N PHE A 198 -35.28 11.16 -5.33
CA PHE A 198 -36.16 11.50 -6.44
C PHE A 198 -37.65 11.45 -6.04
N ALA A 199 -38.08 10.37 -5.37
CA ALA A 199 -39.46 10.20 -4.92
C ALA A 199 -39.92 11.29 -3.92
N VAL A 200 -39.02 11.77 -3.06
CA VAL A 200 -39.27 12.89 -2.13
C VAL A 200 -39.22 14.25 -2.84
N GLY A 201 -38.32 14.43 -3.82
CA GLY A 201 -38.16 15.69 -4.55
C GLY A 201 -39.31 16.02 -5.50
N GLU A 202 -39.92 15.02 -6.14
CA GLU A 202 -40.94 15.23 -7.18
C GLU A 202 -42.26 15.88 -6.67
N PRO A 203 -42.80 15.53 -5.48
CA PRO A 203 -43.88 16.31 -4.85
C PRO A 203 -43.48 17.78 -4.55
N ILE A 204 -42.25 18.01 -4.07
CA ILE A 204 -41.76 19.34 -3.70
C ILE A 204 -41.67 20.22 -4.95
N ARG A 205 -41.01 19.74 -6.00
CA ARG A 205 -40.89 20.44 -7.29
C ARG A 205 -42.24 20.78 -7.89
N ARG A 206 -43.20 19.84 -7.90
CA ARG A 206 -44.57 20.09 -8.41
C ARG A 206 -45.32 21.16 -7.62
N LYS A 207 -45.04 21.31 -6.31
CA LYS A 207 -45.60 22.40 -5.49
C LYS A 207 -44.96 23.74 -5.82
N ILE A 208 -43.65 23.79 -6.03
CA ILE A 208 -42.89 25.01 -6.34
C ILE A 208 -43.21 25.55 -7.75
N LEU A 209 -43.33 24.66 -8.75
CA LEU A 209 -43.70 25.06 -10.12
C LEU A 209 -45.11 25.68 -10.19
N ARG A 210 -46.02 25.30 -9.29
CA ARG A 210 -47.36 25.92 -9.17
C ARG A 210 -47.33 27.34 -8.58
N THR A 211 -46.25 27.74 -7.93
CA THR A 211 -46.09 29.11 -7.36
C THR A 211 -45.39 30.09 -8.31
N GLY A 212 -45.11 29.71 -9.57
CA GLY A 212 -44.72 30.65 -10.61
C GLY A 212 -43.24 31.09 -10.60
N ILE A 213 -42.37 30.44 -9.82
CA ILE A 213 -40.92 30.68 -9.89
C ILE A 213 -40.41 30.37 -11.31
N HIS A 214 -39.63 31.27 -11.90
CA HIS A 214 -39.17 31.16 -13.29
C HIS A 214 -38.44 29.82 -13.55
N THR A 215 -38.95 29.07 -14.53
CA THR A 215 -38.47 27.72 -14.86
C THR A 215 -37.04 27.70 -15.39
N SER A 216 -36.62 28.74 -16.13
CA SER A 216 -35.26 28.84 -16.67
C SER A 216 -34.19 28.89 -15.57
N THR A 217 -34.42 29.67 -14.50
CA THR A 217 -33.49 29.75 -13.36
C THR A 217 -33.42 28.44 -12.57
N ASP A 218 -34.55 27.73 -12.39
CA ASP A 218 -34.59 26.40 -11.76
C ASP A 218 -33.82 25.37 -12.61
N SER A 219 -33.99 25.38 -13.94
CA SER A 219 -33.24 24.52 -14.86
C SER A 219 -31.74 24.82 -14.89
N VAL A 220 -31.32 26.09 -14.96
CA VAL A 220 -29.89 26.46 -14.98
C VAL A 220 -29.22 26.10 -13.64
N ALA A 221 -29.85 26.41 -12.51
CA ALA A 221 -29.35 26.03 -11.20
C ALA A 221 -29.31 24.50 -11.03
N GLY A 222 -30.31 23.78 -11.55
CA GLY A 222 -30.32 22.31 -11.59
C GLY A 222 -29.20 21.72 -12.43
N ALA A 223 -28.88 22.31 -13.59
CA ALA A 223 -27.76 21.90 -14.43
C ALA A 223 -26.42 22.09 -13.71
N ALA A 224 -26.19 23.27 -13.12
CA ALA A 224 -24.97 23.58 -12.38
C ALA A 224 -24.78 22.65 -11.17
N LEU A 225 -25.85 22.42 -10.38
CA LEU A 225 -25.84 21.50 -9.25
C LEU A 225 -25.54 20.07 -9.68
N SER A 226 -26.17 19.58 -10.76
CA SER A 226 -25.90 18.25 -11.30
C SER A 226 -24.47 18.07 -11.79
N ALA A 227 -23.91 19.08 -12.47
CA ALA A 227 -22.53 19.07 -12.92
C ALA A 227 -21.57 18.95 -11.73
N PHE A 228 -21.75 19.82 -10.72
CA PHE A 228 -20.97 19.82 -9.49
C PHE A 228 -21.08 18.49 -8.74
N ALA A 229 -22.29 17.97 -8.56
CA ALA A 229 -22.52 16.70 -7.85
C ALA A 229 -21.92 15.49 -8.57
N VAL A 230 -21.98 15.45 -9.91
CA VAL A 230 -21.29 14.41 -10.70
C VAL A 230 -19.77 14.52 -10.55
N LEU A 231 -19.20 15.73 -10.65
CA LEU A 231 -17.77 15.94 -10.46
C LEU A 231 -17.32 15.49 -9.05
N VAL A 232 -18.02 15.90 -7.99
CA VAL A 232 -17.71 15.50 -6.61
C VAL A 232 -17.78 13.97 -6.44
N MET A 233 -18.77 13.32 -7.04
CA MET A 233 -18.89 11.86 -7.02
C MET A 233 -17.74 11.18 -7.79
N CYS A 234 -17.37 11.70 -8.97
CA CYS A 234 -16.23 11.22 -9.74
C CYS A 234 -14.90 11.37 -8.97
N TRP A 235 -14.70 12.47 -8.24
CA TRP A 235 -13.52 12.66 -7.38
C TRP A 235 -13.51 11.69 -6.20
N PHE A 236 -14.62 11.52 -5.48
CA PHE A 236 -14.72 10.56 -4.37
C PHE A 236 -14.49 9.11 -4.80
N LEU A 237 -15.12 8.68 -5.90
CA LEU A 237 -14.91 7.34 -6.46
C LEU A 237 -13.50 7.19 -7.03
N GLY A 238 -12.97 8.23 -7.67
CA GLY A 238 -11.58 8.30 -8.13
C GLY A 238 -10.60 8.04 -6.99
N LEU A 239 -10.69 8.78 -5.88
CA LEU A 239 -9.87 8.52 -4.69
C LEU A 239 -10.05 7.09 -4.16
N SER A 240 -11.28 6.60 -4.07
CA SER A 240 -11.60 5.25 -3.58
C SER A 240 -10.99 4.12 -4.43
N PHE A 241 -10.89 4.31 -5.75
CA PHE A 241 -10.30 3.33 -6.68
C PHE A 241 -8.86 3.65 -7.11
N SER A 242 -8.28 4.78 -6.68
CA SER A 242 -6.88 5.17 -6.93
C SER A 242 -5.84 4.18 -6.38
N ARG A 243 -6.30 3.24 -5.55
CA ARG A 243 -5.54 2.18 -4.89
C ARG A 243 -6.20 0.80 -5.04
N GLY A 244 -7.11 0.65 -6.00
CA GLY A 244 -7.84 -0.59 -6.22
C GLY A 244 -6.95 -1.72 -6.75
N PRO A 245 -7.42 -2.99 -6.72
CA PRO A 245 -6.62 -4.16 -7.11
C PRO A 245 -6.31 -4.25 -8.62
N VAL A 246 -6.82 -3.34 -9.45
CA VAL A 246 -6.58 -3.28 -10.90
C VAL A 246 -5.63 -2.13 -11.19
N LEU A 247 -4.35 -2.47 -11.41
CA LEU A 247 -3.24 -1.52 -11.52
C LEU A 247 -3.45 -0.51 -12.66
N GLU A 248 -3.95 -0.95 -13.81
CA GLU A 248 -4.17 -0.09 -14.98
C GLU A 248 -5.21 1.00 -14.70
N ILE A 249 -6.24 0.68 -13.90
CA ILE A 249 -7.27 1.64 -13.49
C ILE A 249 -6.68 2.62 -12.47
N ALA A 250 -5.94 2.12 -11.47
CA ALA A 250 -5.26 2.95 -10.48
C ALA A 250 -4.31 3.96 -11.17
N GLN A 251 -3.49 3.52 -12.13
CA GLN A 251 -2.61 4.38 -12.92
C GLN A 251 -3.35 5.45 -13.74
N GLN A 252 -4.46 5.10 -14.39
CA GLN A 252 -5.26 6.09 -15.14
C GLN A 252 -5.92 7.13 -14.22
N ILE A 253 -6.42 6.72 -13.06
CA ILE A 253 -6.96 7.62 -12.03
C ILE A 253 -5.86 8.55 -11.53
N GLN A 254 -4.71 7.99 -11.15
CA GLN A 254 -3.56 8.75 -10.64
C GLN A 254 -2.97 9.69 -11.70
N ARG A 255 -3.14 9.43 -13.00
CA ARG A 255 -2.66 10.32 -14.08
C ARG A 255 -3.73 11.29 -14.62
N SER A 256 -4.96 11.29 -14.09
CA SER A 256 -6.05 12.16 -14.55
C SER A 256 -5.81 13.63 -14.20
N VAL A 257 -5.92 14.50 -15.20
CA VAL A 257 -5.83 15.96 -15.04
C VAL A 257 -7.02 16.50 -14.25
N VAL A 258 -8.22 16.01 -14.57
CA VAL A 258 -9.47 16.46 -13.93
C VAL A 258 -9.46 16.06 -12.46
N LEU A 259 -9.15 14.80 -12.13
CA LEU A 259 -9.13 14.34 -10.75
C LEU A 259 -8.04 15.03 -9.91
N ARG A 260 -6.84 15.30 -10.46
CA ARG A 260 -5.81 16.08 -9.76
C ARG A 260 -6.20 17.54 -9.58
N GLY A 261 -6.79 18.16 -10.59
CA GLY A 261 -7.35 19.51 -10.50
C GLY A 261 -8.38 19.61 -9.37
N MET A 262 -9.26 18.61 -9.27
CA MET A 262 -10.24 18.52 -8.18
C MET A 262 -9.61 18.23 -6.80
N ASP A 263 -8.68 17.28 -6.71
CA ASP A 263 -8.04 16.92 -5.43
C ASP A 263 -7.20 18.05 -4.83
N SER A 264 -6.69 18.96 -5.67
CA SER A 264 -5.94 20.14 -5.21
C SER A 264 -6.80 21.25 -4.59
N ILE A 265 -8.12 21.24 -4.83
CA ILE A 265 -9.07 22.23 -4.27
C ILE A 265 -10.09 21.63 -3.29
N ALA A 266 -10.28 20.32 -3.32
CA ALA A 266 -11.27 19.64 -2.50
C ALA A 266 -10.79 19.48 -1.03
N PRO A 267 -11.69 19.62 -0.04
CA PRO A 267 -11.34 19.34 1.35
C PRO A 267 -11.01 17.86 1.52
N ARG A 268 -9.98 17.53 2.32
CA ARG A 268 -9.60 16.14 2.57
C ARG A 268 -10.76 15.36 3.24
N PRO A 269 -11.04 14.12 2.81
CA PRO A 269 -12.19 13.37 3.31
C PRO A 269 -12.02 13.01 4.81
N PRO A 270 -13.10 13.06 5.63
CA PRO A 270 -13.06 12.65 7.04
C PRO A 270 -12.73 11.16 7.21
N ALA A 271 -12.25 10.78 8.40
CA ALA A 271 -11.75 9.42 8.69
C ALA A 271 -12.77 8.31 8.35
N LEU A 272 -14.06 8.54 8.60
CA LEU A 272 -15.14 7.60 8.25
C LEU A 272 -15.19 7.26 6.75
N LEU A 273 -14.83 8.20 5.86
CA LEU A 273 -14.71 7.93 4.42
C LEU A 273 -13.38 7.25 4.06
N ALA A 274 -12.30 7.53 4.79
CA ALA A 274 -11.00 6.91 4.55
C ALA A 274 -11.03 5.41 4.87
N ASN A 275 -11.72 5.00 5.94
CA ASN A 275 -11.92 3.58 6.30
C ASN A 275 -12.71 2.82 5.22
N VAL A 276 -13.64 3.49 4.55
CA VAL A 276 -14.43 2.93 3.44
C VAL A 276 -13.56 2.78 2.19
N ALA A 277 -12.77 3.81 1.87
CA ALA A 277 -11.82 3.76 0.77
C ALA A 277 -10.81 2.61 0.93
N GLN A 278 -10.39 2.30 2.16
CA GLN A 278 -9.50 1.18 2.45
C GLN A 278 -10.14 -0.20 2.17
N VAL A 279 -11.41 -0.39 2.57
CA VAL A 279 -12.18 -1.62 2.25
C VAL A 279 -12.35 -1.79 0.73
N LEU A 280 -12.43 -0.69 -0.03
CA LEU A 280 -12.50 -0.70 -1.50
C LEU A 280 -11.13 -0.90 -2.16
N ALA A 281 -10.05 -0.42 -1.56
CA ALA A 281 -8.70 -0.53 -2.11
C ALA A 281 -8.17 -1.98 -2.04
N GLY A 282 -8.39 -2.67 -0.92
CA GLY A 282 -7.96 -4.06 -0.74
C GLY A 282 -6.43 -4.26 -0.63
N VAL A 283 -5.67 -3.19 -0.44
CA VAL A 283 -4.21 -3.21 -0.24
C VAL A 283 -3.83 -3.46 1.22
N GLN A 284 -2.63 -4.01 1.42
CA GLN A 284 -2.06 -4.37 2.74
C GLN A 284 -1.12 -3.31 3.34
N PHE A 285 -1.04 -2.11 2.76
CA PHE A 285 -0.16 -1.04 3.21
C PHE A 285 -0.95 0.18 3.73
N PRO A 286 -0.44 0.85 4.79
CA PRO A 286 -1.00 2.13 5.23
C PRO A 286 -0.97 3.19 4.12
N PRO A 287 -2.00 4.04 4.01
CA PRO A 287 -2.08 5.06 2.97
C PRO A 287 -1.14 6.26 3.26
N VAL A 288 -0.05 6.37 2.49
CA VAL A 288 0.92 7.48 2.62
C VAL A 288 0.28 8.86 2.42
N PHE A 289 -0.64 8.96 1.46
CA PHE A 289 -1.24 10.24 1.07
C PHE A 289 -2.72 10.30 1.43
N ALA A 290 -3.19 11.48 1.82
CA ALA A 290 -4.61 11.74 2.03
C ALA A 290 -5.42 11.82 0.71
N GLY A 291 -4.73 11.96 -0.43
CA GLY A 291 -5.31 12.07 -1.77
C GLY A 291 -4.49 11.28 -2.80
N LEU A 292 -4.35 11.85 -4.00
CA LEU A 292 -3.55 11.26 -5.09
C LEU A 292 -2.04 11.39 -4.82
N GLU A 293 -1.25 10.46 -5.37
CA GLU A 293 0.21 10.41 -5.19
C GLU A 293 0.88 11.57 -5.95
N PRO A 294 1.98 12.17 -5.44
CA PRO A 294 2.63 13.31 -6.08
C PRO A 294 3.32 12.92 -7.39
N THR A 295 3.20 13.76 -8.42
CA THR A 295 3.95 13.58 -9.67
C THR A 295 5.36 14.10 -9.52
N LEU A 296 6.36 13.22 -9.60
CA LEU A 296 7.77 13.59 -9.71
C LEU A 296 8.18 13.80 -11.18
N PRO A 297 9.28 14.53 -11.45
CA PRO A 297 10.01 14.37 -12.70
C PRO A 297 10.33 12.89 -12.91
N GLY A 298 10.18 12.39 -14.15
CA GLY A 298 10.01 10.97 -14.44
C GLY A 298 11.00 10.00 -13.77
N ALA A 299 10.52 8.79 -13.50
CA ALA A 299 11.20 7.76 -12.74
C ALA A 299 12.67 7.55 -13.16
N LEU A 300 13.58 7.58 -12.18
CA LEU A 300 14.98 7.25 -12.39
C LEU A 300 15.18 5.73 -12.58
N PRO A 301 16.22 5.31 -13.35
CA PRO A 301 16.54 3.90 -13.52
C PRO A 301 17.08 3.31 -12.21
N ILE A 302 16.52 2.17 -11.79
CA ILE A 302 17.02 1.38 -10.67
C ILE A 302 18.45 0.89 -11.00
N PRO A 303 19.44 1.00 -10.09
CA PRO A 303 20.80 0.56 -10.36
C PRO A 303 20.87 -0.97 -10.56
N ALA A 304 21.66 -1.40 -11.54
CA ALA A 304 21.79 -2.82 -11.90
C ALA A 304 22.50 -3.68 -10.83
N SER A 305 23.30 -3.06 -9.96
CA SER A 305 23.92 -3.70 -8.80
C SER A 305 24.07 -2.71 -7.66
N VAL A 306 23.99 -3.23 -6.44
CA VAL A 306 24.29 -2.54 -5.17
C VAL A 306 25.25 -3.38 -4.30
N ASP A 307 25.82 -4.44 -4.88
CA ASP A 307 26.77 -5.35 -4.22
C ASP A 307 28.07 -4.60 -3.90
N THR A 308 28.18 -4.16 -2.65
CA THR A 308 29.27 -3.32 -2.15
C THR A 308 29.60 -3.72 -0.71
N PRO A 309 30.84 -3.51 -0.23
CA PRO A 309 31.21 -3.82 1.14
C PRO A 309 30.33 -3.12 2.19
N GLY A 310 29.91 -1.88 1.92
CA GLY A 310 29.01 -1.12 2.80
C GLY A 310 27.62 -1.77 2.91
N VAL A 311 26.98 -2.06 1.76
CA VAL A 311 25.66 -2.71 1.72
C VAL A 311 25.69 -4.10 2.37
N ASN A 312 26.71 -4.91 2.06
CA ASN A 312 26.86 -6.25 2.62
C ASN A 312 27.18 -6.26 4.12
N HIS A 313 27.89 -5.24 4.61
CA HIS A 313 28.13 -5.08 6.05
C HIS A 313 26.84 -4.69 6.78
N THR A 314 26.10 -3.70 6.28
CA THR A 314 24.86 -3.26 6.91
C THR A 314 23.80 -4.37 6.88
N ALA A 315 23.72 -5.19 5.83
CA ALA A 315 22.82 -6.35 5.76
C ALA A 315 22.96 -7.27 6.99
N GLN A 316 24.18 -7.57 7.44
CA GLN A 316 24.43 -8.41 8.62
C GLN A 316 23.87 -7.83 9.94
N THR A 317 23.45 -6.57 9.93
CA THR A 317 22.84 -5.86 11.08
C THR A 317 21.32 -5.67 10.96
N VAL A 318 20.71 -5.92 9.80
CA VAL A 318 19.26 -5.73 9.64
C VAL A 318 18.52 -6.95 10.21
N VAL A 319 17.50 -6.69 11.03
CA VAL A 319 16.77 -7.73 11.76
C VAL A 319 15.32 -7.81 11.29
N LYS A 320 14.74 -9.02 11.32
CA LYS A 320 13.31 -9.20 11.14
C LYS A 320 12.60 -8.89 12.44
N VAL A 321 11.67 -7.94 12.43
CA VAL A 321 10.79 -7.69 13.57
C VAL A 321 9.56 -8.58 13.44
N SER A 322 9.21 -9.30 14.50
CA SER A 322 8.02 -10.17 14.54
C SER A 322 7.24 -9.92 15.82
N SER A 323 5.97 -9.53 15.67
CA SER A 323 5.06 -9.13 16.75
C SER A 323 3.79 -9.98 16.75
N ILE A 324 3.26 -10.30 17.93
CA ILE A 324 2.07 -11.17 18.08
C ILE A 324 0.88 -10.35 18.61
N GLY A 325 -0.21 -10.33 17.84
CA GLY A 325 -1.44 -9.59 18.15
C GLY A 325 -2.37 -9.53 16.94
N CYS A 326 -3.45 -8.74 17.02
CA CYS A 326 -4.35 -8.51 15.87
C CYS A 326 -4.90 -9.76 15.15
N GLY A 327 -4.96 -10.92 15.84
CA GLY A 327 -5.38 -12.20 15.27
C GLY A 327 -4.30 -12.99 14.52
N GLY A 328 -3.03 -12.57 14.57
CA GLY A 328 -1.94 -13.26 13.88
C GLY A 328 -0.53 -12.85 14.33
N ILE A 329 0.41 -12.93 13.38
CA ILE A 329 1.78 -12.44 13.51
C ILE A 329 1.96 -11.31 12.51
N VAL A 330 2.41 -10.14 12.99
CA VAL A 330 2.82 -9.01 12.16
C VAL A 330 4.33 -9.09 11.99
N THR A 331 4.82 -8.98 10.75
CA THR A 331 6.26 -9.04 10.45
C THR A 331 6.72 -7.81 9.69
N GLY A 332 7.83 -7.24 10.12
CA GLY A 332 8.53 -6.15 9.47
C GLY A 332 10.04 -6.35 9.51
N SER A 333 10.77 -5.28 9.26
CA SER A 333 12.21 -5.18 9.35
C SER A 333 12.60 -4.11 10.38
N GLY A 334 13.86 -4.09 10.77
CA GLY A 334 14.40 -3.07 11.66
C GLY A 334 15.93 -3.05 11.60
N PHE A 335 16.54 -1.98 12.08
CA PHE A 335 17.99 -1.81 12.08
C PHE A 335 18.49 -1.19 13.40
N PRO A 336 19.70 -1.53 13.86
CA PRO A 336 20.22 -1.05 15.13
C PRO A 336 20.67 0.41 15.05
N VAL A 337 20.33 1.18 16.07
CA VAL A 337 20.88 2.53 16.31
C VAL A 337 21.92 2.56 17.44
N GLY A 338 22.19 1.38 18.03
CA GLY A 338 23.23 1.18 19.03
C GLY A 338 22.65 0.77 20.38
N SER A 339 23.51 0.34 21.32
CA SER A 339 23.13 0.08 22.72
C SER A 339 21.95 -0.89 22.94
N GLY A 340 21.63 -1.75 21.96
CA GLY A 340 20.47 -2.65 22.00
C GLY A 340 19.17 -2.06 21.43
N TYR A 341 19.17 -0.82 20.96
CA TYR A 341 18.01 -0.19 20.31
C TYR A 341 17.93 -0.56 18.83
N VAL A 342 16.73 -0.89 18.37
CA VAL A 342 16.36 -1.20 16.99
C VAL A 342 15.19 -0.34 16.58
N VAL A 343 15.31 0.39 15.46
CA VAL A 343 14.24 1.21 14.89
C VAL A 343 13.41 0.35 13.92
N THR A 344 12.10 0.57 13.91
CA THR A 344 11.13 -0.05 13.00
C THR A 344 9.90 0.84 12.83
N ASN A 345 8.89 0.43 12.05
CA ASN A 345 7.63 1.17 11.96
C ASN A 345 6.70 0.90 13.15
N ALA A 346 5.90 1.89 13.53
CA ALA A 346 4.89 1.74 14.57
C ALA A 346 3.80 0.72 14.18
N HIS A 347 3.40 0.66 12.90
CA HIS A 347 2.42 -0.32 12.43
C HIS A 347 2.89 -1.79 12.56
N VAL A 348 4.19 -2.04 12.67
CA VAL A 348 4.76 -3.40 12.87
C VAL A 348 4.56 -3.89 14.31
N VAL A 349 4.29 -2.99 15.27
CA VAL A 349 4.13 -3.29 16.69
C VAL A 349 2.77 -2.85 17.28
N SER A 350 1.96 -2.07 16.56
CA SER A 350 0.65 -1.61 17.03
C SER A 350 -0.35 -2.75 17.24
N GLY A 351 -1.09 -2.73 18.37
CA GLY A 351 -2.09 -3.75 18.70
C GLY A 351 -1.50 -5.14 19.00
N THR A 352 -0.20 -5.21 19.30
CA THR A 352 0.53 -6.45 19.59
C THR A 352 1.16 -6.44 20.99
N ALA A 353 1.32 -7.62 21.58
CA ALA A 353 1.62 -7.82 23.01
C ALA A 353 2.95 -8.53 23.28
N SER A 354 3.61 -9.07 22.25
CA SER A 354 4.90 -9.74 22.37
C SER A 354 5.69 -9.50 21.10
N HIS A 355 6.94 -9.08 21.25
CA HIS A 355 7.81 -8.70 20.13
C HIS A 355 9.14 -9.44 20.21
N SER A 356 9.70 -9.68 19.05
CA SER A 356 11.02 -10.27 18.89
C SER A 356 11.72 -9.69 17.67
N ILE A 357 13.04 -9.60 17.76
CA ILE A 357 13.89 -9.39 16.60
C ILE A 357 14.60 -10.70 16.25
N THR A 358 14.71 -11.01 14.96
CA THR A 358 15.47 -12.16 14.47
C THR A 358 16.62 -11.67 13.62
N LYS A 359 17.85 -12.01 14.01
CA LYS A 359 19.07 -11.71 13.25
C LYS A 359 19.12 -12.49 11.92
N PRO A 360 19.98 -12.09 10.96
CA PRO A 360 20.23 -12.85 9.73
C PRO A 360 20.68 -14.31 9.98
N ASP A 361 21.33 -14.59 11.12
CA ASP A 361 21.72 -15.94 11.54
C ASP A 361 20.56 -16.81 12.07
N GLY A 362 19.34 -16.26 12.15
CA GLY A 362 18.14 -16.94 12.64
C GLY A 362 17.94 -16.90 14.15
N THR A 363 18.86 -16.32 14.93
CA THR A 363 18.66 -16.16 16.39
C THR A 363 17.54 -15.15 16.65
N ALA A 364 16.48 -15.58 17.34
CA ALA A 364 15.44 -14.71 17.85
C ALA A 364 15.80 -14.17 19.25
N ILE A 365 15.50 -12.90 19.48
CA ILE A 365 15.79 -12.15 20.71
C ILE A 365 14.51 -11.41 21.11
N HIS A 366 14.08 -11.53 22.37
CA HIS A 366 12.94 -10.77 22.90
C HIS A 366 13.22 -9.27 22.87
N ALA A 367 12.22 -8.47 22.52
CA ALA A 367 12.33 -7.03 22.44
C ALA A 367 11.13 -6.34 23.09
N GLU A 368 11.36 -5.19 23.71
CA GLU A 368 10.33 -4.35 24.33
C GLU A 368 10.21 -3.03 23.56
N VAL A 369 8.99 -2.58 23.26
CA VAL A 369 8.77 -1.26 22.67
C VAL A 369 9.06 -0.21 23.73
N VAL A 370 10.01 0.70 23.48
CA VAL A 370 10.34 1.82 24.40
C VAL A 370 9.86 3.18 23.86
N PHE A 371 9.71 3.28 22.54
CA PHE A 371 9.14 4.45 21.88
C PHE A 371 8.14 4.03 20.80
N PHE A 372 7.09 4.82 20.62
CA PHE A 372 5.99 4.55 19.69
C PHE A 372 5.33 5.88 19.29
N ASP A 373 5.47 6.26 18.02
CA ASP A 373 4.81 7.41 17.39
C ASP A 373 3.89 6.90 16.25
N PRO A 374 2.55 6.91 16.44
CA PRO A 374 1.59 6.51 15.42
C PRO A 374 1.38 7.58 14.34
N GLU A 375 1.73 8.84 14.60
CA GLU A 375 1.65 9.94 13.63
C GLU A 375 2.79 9.82 12.61
N ARG A 376 4.03 9.60 13.06
CA ARG A 376 5.19 9.39 12.15
C ARG A 376 5.32 7.99 11.60
N ASP A 377 4.66 7.01 12.23
CA ASP A 377 4.84 5.58 11.97
C ASP A 377 6.25 5.08 12.35
N VAL A 378 6.74 5.48 13.54
CA VAL A 378 8.06 5.12 14.06
C VAL A 378 7.92 4.42 15.41
N ALA A 379 8.63 3.32 15.60
CA ALA A 379 8.81 2.67 16.89
C ALA A 379 10.27 2.32 17.13
N VAL A 380 10.67 2.36 18.41
CA VAL A 380 12.00 1.90 18.83
C VAL A 380 11.83 0.76 19.83
N LEU A 381 12.50 -0.34 19.53
CA LEU A 381 12.57 -1.56 20.31
C LEU A 381 13.88 -1.59 21.10
N LEU A 382 13.82 -1.93 22.39
CA LEU A 382 14.99 -2.31 23.18
C LEU A 382 15.11 -3.84 23.18
N ALA A 383 16.21 -4.36 22.66
CA ALA A 383 16.56 -5.77 22.63
C ALA A 383 17.92 -5.98 23.33
N PRO A 384 17.95 -6.17 24.67
CA PRO A 384 19.20 -6.22 25.44
C PRO A 384 20.19 -7.32 25.01
N GLY A 385 19.69 -8.39 24.38
CA GLY A 385 20.52 -9.46 23.80
C GLY A 385 21.20 -9.12 22.47
N TYR A 386 21.02 -7.90 21.94
CA TYR A 386 21.51 -7.48 20.62
C TYR A 386 22.38 -6.21 20.69
N PRO A 387 23.61 -6.30 21.26
CA PRO A 387 24.54 -5.16 21.34
C PRO A 387 25.25 -4.90 20.00
N ALA A 388 24.47 -4.72 18.92
CA ALA A 388 24.99 -4.34 17.62
C ALA A 388 25.46 -2.87 17.62
N PRO A 389 26.50 -2.53 16.84
CA PRO A 389 26.83 -1.13 16.56
C PRO A 389 25.65 -0.40 15.92
N GLY A 390 25.49 0.88 16.25
CA GLY A 390 24.51 1.73 15.57
C GLY A 390 24.91 2.01 14.14
N VAL A 391 23.92 2.11 13.25
CA VAL A 391 24.11 2.63 11.89
C VAL A 391 24.63 4.07 11.90
N THR A 392 25.35 4.46 10.85
CA THR A 392 25.69 5.86 10.58
C THR A 392 24.70 6.44 9.59
N PHE A 393 24.12 7.62 9.88
CA PHE A 393 23.23 8.31 8.94
C PHE A 393 24.01 9.04 7.83
N GLY A 394 23.36 9.27 6.68
CA GLY A 394 23.96 9.96 5.54
C GLY A 394 22.91 10.71 4.71
N PRO A 395 23.28 11.86 4.12
CA PRO A 395 22.34 12.67 3.35
C PRO A 395 22.02 12.01 2.00
N ALA A 396 20.78 12.19 1.53
CA ALA A 396 20.36 11.76 0.20
C ALA A 396 19.82 12.92 -0.65
N GLN A 397 19.94 12.77 -1.97
CA GLN A 397 19.36 13.67 -2.96
C GLN A 397 18.82 12.85 -4.12
N ARG A 398 18.06 13.49 -5.02
CA ARG A 398 17.60 12.83 -6.25
C ARG A 398 18.81 12.30 -7.05
N GLY A 399 18.79 11.01 -7.38
CA GLY A 399 19.89 10.30 -8.04
C GLY A 399 20.84 9.56 -7.11
N THR A 400 20.72 9.70 -5.77
CA THR A 400 21.48 8.86 -4.83
C THR A 400 21.12 7.39 -5.04
N GLN A 401 22.09 6.58 -5.47
CA GLN A 401 21.99 5.13 -5.55
C GLN A 401 21.94 4.55 -4.14
N ALA A 402 21.03 3.60 -3.93
CA ALA A 402 20.70 3.09 -2.62
C ALA A 402 20.35 1.59 -2.66
N ALA A 403 20.26 0.96 -1.50
CA ALA A 403 19.64 -0.33 -1.32
C ALA A 403 18.58 -0.23 -0.20
N VAL A 404 17.47 -0.96 -0.36
CA VAL A 404 16.54 -1.28 0.73
C VAL A 404 16.90 -2.66 1.24
N ILE A 405 17.04 -2.82 2.55
CA ILE A 405 17.28 -4.14 3.17
C ILE A 405 16.08 -4.49 4.05
N GLY A 406 15.54 -5.70 3.89
CA GLY A 406 14.40 -6.14 4.69
C GLY A 406 13.97 -7.58 4.45
N TYR A 407 12.85 -7.94 5.07
CA TYR A 407 12.33 -9.30 5.15
C TYR A 407 10.94 -9.41 4.49
N PRO A 408 10.85 -9.35 3.14
CA PRO A 408 9.57 -9.42 2.43
C PRO A 408 8.78 -10.68 2.77
N GLY A 409 7.48 -10.51 3.02
CA GLY A 409 6.56 -11.56 3.46
C GLY A 409 6.92 -12.21 4.80
N GLY A 410 7.78 -11.57 5.61
CA GLY A 410 8.33 -12.17 6.83
C GLY A 410 9.31 -13.33 6.56
N GLY A 411 9.80 -13.46 5.32
CA GLY A 411 10.62 -14.57 4.85
C GLY A 411 12.10 -14.46 5.23
N SER A 412 12.98 -14.68 4.24
CA SER A 412 14.42 -14.43 4.33
C SER A 412 14.75 -12.99 3.93
N GLU A 413 15.91 -12.52 4.42
CA GLU A 413 16.44 -11.21 4.08
C GLU A 413 16.61 -11.03 2.57
N LYS A 414 16.36 -9.80 2.10
CA LYS A 414 16.60 -9.34 0.73
C LYS A 414 17.25 -7.95 0.76
N ILE A 415 18.25 -7.81 -0.10
CA ILE A 415 18.81 -6.54 -0.53
C ILE A 415 18.12 -6.20 -1.85
N VAL A 416 17.40 -5.08 -1.90
CA VAL A 416 16.63 -4.60 -3.05
C VAL A 416 17.32 -3.33 -3.58
N PRO A 417 17.82 -3.34 -4.84
CA PRO A 417 18.38 -2.14 -5.46
C PRO A 417 17.38 -0.98 -5.49
N ALA A 418 17.85 0.23 -5.20
CA ALA A 418 17.02 1.42 -5.10
C ALA A 418 17.72 2.67 -5.65
N VAL A 419 16.94 3.69 -6.01
CA VAL A 419 17.46 5.05 -6.22
C VAL A 419 16.47 6.07 -5.67
N VAL A 420 16.99 7.11 -5.02
CA VAL A 420 16.17 8.23 -4.51
C VAL A 420 15.71 9.08 -5.69
N ASP A 421 14.40 9.16 -5.90
CA ASP A 421 13.76 9.90 -6.99
C ASP A 421 13.40 11.35 -6.59
N GLY A 422 13.35 11.62 -5.28
CA GLY A 422 13.17 12.95 -4.70
C GLY A 422 12.76 12.87 -3.24
N SER A 423 12.58 14.04 -2.62
CA SER A 423 11.94 14.18 -1.31
C SER A 423 10.66 15.00 -1.43
N VAL A 424 9.65 14.69 -0.60
CA VAL A 424 8.37 15.43 -0.54
C VAL A 424 7.86 15.50 0.90
N ALA A 425 7.20 16.61 1.24
CA ALA A 425 6.38 16.71 2.43
C ALA A 425 5.03 16.04 2.16
N ALA A 426 4.88 14.78 2.56
CA ALA A 426 3.70 13.97 2.31
C ALA A 426 2.61 14.24 3.35
N GLN A 427 1.50 14.85 2.92
CA GLN A 427 0.28 14.93 3.73
C GLN A 427 -0.49 13.60 3.66
N GLY A 428 -0.43 12.85 4.76
CA GLY A 428 -1.05 11.54 4.92
C GLY A 428 -2.05 11.50 6.07
N ARG A 429 -2.45 10.27 6.44
CA ARG A 429 -3.07 9.99 7.73
C ARG A 429 -2.10 9.22 8.63
N ASP A 430 -2.35 9.23 9.94
CA ASP A 430 -1.68 8.36 10.91
C ASP A 430 -1.95 6.86 10.65
N ILE A 431 -1.30 5.97 11.40
CA ILE A 431 -1.46 4.51 11.24
C ILE A 431 -2.86 3.99 11.62
N TYR A 432 -3.72 4.81 12.21
CA TYR A 432 -5.12 4.49 12.56
C TYR A 432 -6.13 5.12 11.60
N ASN A 433 -5.64 5.85 10.58
CA ASN A 433 -6.44 6.57 9.62
C ASN A 433 -7.27 7.74 10.24
N GLU A 434 -6.93 8.20 11.45
CA GLU A 434 -7.73 9.16 12.23
C GLU A 434 -7.35 10.62 11.96
N ASN A 435 -6.08 10.98 12.19
CA ASN A 435 -5.56 12.34 12.11
C ASN A 435 -4.82 12.57 10.80
N PHE A 436 -4.77 13.83 10.35
CA PHE A 436 -3.93 14.23 9.22
C PHE A 436 -2.55 14.63 9.72
N VAL A 437 -1.51 14.09 9.08
CA VAL A 437 -0.11 14.29 9.45
C VAL A 437 0.69 14.69 8.21
N THR A 438 1.80 15.39 8.41
CA THR A 438 2.74 15.72 7.33
C THR A 438 4.10 15.15 7.68
N ARG A 439 4.63 14.29 6.83
CA ARG A 439 5.91 13.59 7.02
C ARG A 439 6.88 13.97 5.92
N GLN A 440 8.15 14.19 6.23
CA GLN A 440 9.21 14.27 5.23
C GLN A 440 9.56 12.86 4.78
N ILE A 441 9.40 12.60 3.48
CA ILE A 441 9.68 11.29 2.91
C ILE A 441 10.61 11.39 1.70
N TYR A 442 11.46 10.39 1.53
CA TYR A 442 12.05 10.06 0.25
C TYR A 442 11.07 9.22 -0.56
N VAL A 443 10.96 9.57 -1.84
CA VAL A 443 10.36 8.71 -2.86
C VAL A 443 11.48 7.95 -3.54
N LEU A 444 11.33 6.64 -3.62
CA LEU A 444 12.34 5.72 -4.14
C LEU A 444 11.81 5.02 -5.39
N GLN A 445 12.69 4.73 -6.33
CA GLN A 445 12.46 3.67 -7.31
C GLN A 445 13.06 2.37 -6.75
N ALA A 446 12.23 1.50 -6.18
CA ALA A 446 12.57 0.19 -5.62
C ALA A 446 11.32 -0.70 -5.51
N SER A 447 11.43 -2.01 -5.78
CA SER A 447 10.31 -2.96 -5.73
C SER A 447 10.07 -3.50 -4.30
N VAL A 448 9.54 -2.68 -3.40
CA VAL A 448 9.29 -3.08 -2.00
C VAL A 448 7.94 -3.78 -1.79
N HIS A 449 7.92 -4.71 -0.85
CA HIS A 449 6.77 -5.57 -0.51
C HIS A 449 6.51 -5.56 1.01
N PRO A 450 5.31 -5.97 1.50
CA PRO A 450 5.03 -6.05 2.94
C PRO A 450 6.12 -6.85 3.66
N GLY A 451 6.54 -6.41 4.84
CA GLY A 451 7.69 -6.97 5.57
C GLY A 451 9.01 -6.22 5.35
N ASN A 452 9.16 -5.41 4.29
CA ASN A 452 10.27 -4.44 4.19
C ASN A 452 10.05 -3.20 5.08
N SER A 453 8.81 -2.94 5.51
CA SER A 453 8.47 -1.87 6.46
C SER A 453 9.35 -1.93 7.70
N GLY A 454 9.95 -0.80 8.08
CA GLY A 454 10.93 -0.66 9.16
C GLY A 454 12.37 -0.93 8.73
N GLY A 455 12.60 -1.42 7.50
CA GLY A 455 13.93 -1.69 6.96
C GLY A 455 14.64 -0.41 6.52
N PRO A 456 15.98 -0.34 6.65
CA PRO A 456 16.73 0.84 6.26
C PRO A 456 16.80 0.98 4.74
N VAL A 457 16.75 2.23 4.29
CA VAL A 457 17.31 2.67 3.01
C VAL A 457 18.74 3.06 3.27
N ILE A 458 19.70 2.51 2.53
CA ILE A 458 21.13 2.82 2.69
C ILE A 458 21.77 3.26 1.37
N ASP A 459 22.84 4.05 1.43
CA ASP A 459 23.72 4.26 0.27
C ASP A 459 24.71 3.10 0.07
N LEU A 460 25.50 3.20 -1.01
CA LEU A 460 26.56 2.24 -1.34
C LEU A 460 27.75 2.23 -0.37
N GLN A 461 27.79 3.16 0.61
CA GLN A 461 28.77 3.17 1.70
C GLN A 461 28.20 2.50 2.97
N GLY A 462 26.93 2.09 2.97
CA GLY A 462 26.26 1.47 4.11
C GLY A 462 25.63 2.48 5.09
N ARG A 463 25.61 3.79 4.76
CA ARG A 463 25.01 4.82 5.60
C ARG A 463 23.50 4.83 5.41
N VAL A 464 22.74 4.93 6.49
CA VAL A 464 21.28 4.99 6.46
C VAL A 464 20.81 6.36 5.99
N LEU A 465 20.01 6.35 4.94
CA LEU A 465 19.34 7.50 4.35
C LEU A 465 17.93 7.68 4.94
N GLY A 466 17.30 6.61 5.42
CA GLY A 466 15.93 6.66 5.93
C GLY A 466 15.35 5.27 6.21
N MET A 467 14.05 5.20 6.50
CA MET A 467 13.34 3.97 6.85
C MET A 467 12.13 3.73 5.95
N VAL A 468 12.09 2.60 5.23
CA VAL A 468 10.94 2.23 4.39
C VAL A 468 9.70 2.04 5.26
N PHE A 469 8.57 2.61 4.85
CA PHE A 469 7.29 2.45 5.56
C PHE A 469 6.12 2.05 4.64
N ALA A 470 6.19 2.33 3.34
CA ALA A 470 5.09 2.07 2.41
C ALA A 470 5.55 1.93 0.95
N THR A 471 4.62 1.54 0.08
CA THR A 471 4.79 1.42 -1.37
C THR A 471 3.71 2.21 -2.12
N SER A 472 3.93 2.54 -3.40
CA SER A 472 2.91 3.15 -4.26
C SER A 472 1.77 2.16 -4.52
N ALA A 473 0.54 2.67 -4.52
CA ALA A 473 -0.63 1.89 -4.87
C ALA A 473 -0.85 1.81 -6.40
N SER A 474 0.00 2.46 -7.20
CA SER A 474 -0.18 2.58 -8.66
C SER A 474 1.08 2.39 -9.50
N GLU A 475 2.28 2.51 -8.93
CA GLU A 475 3.55 2.32 -9.62
C GLU A 475 4.36 1.21 -8.91
N PRO A 476 4.40 -0.04 -9.43
CA PRO A 476 4.92 -1.21 -8.69
C PRO A 476 6.39 -1.14 -8.25
N ASN A 477 7.15 -0.21 -8.83
CA ASN A 477 8.55 0.04 -8.53
C ASN A 477 8.77 1.33 -7.75
N GLN A 478 7.72 1.99 -7.25
CA GLN A 478 7.84 3.21 -6.45
C GLN A 478 7.55 2.91 -4.97
N ALA A 479 8.48 3.31 -4.11
CA ALA A 479 8.42 3.09 -2.68
C ALA A 479 8.60 4.38 -1.89
N TYR A 480 8.24 4.36 -0.60
CA TYR A 480 8.31 5.52 0.28
C TYR A 480 9.05 5.18 1.57
N ALA A 481 9.97 6.07 1.95
CA ALA A 481 10.75 5.99 3.18
C ALA A 481 10.69 7.31 3.95
N LEU A 482 10.55 7.25 5.27
CA LEU A 482 10.75 8.40 6.15
C LEU A 482 12.22 8.85 6.02
N THR A 483 12.47 10.16 5.99
CA THR A 483 13.85 10.66 5.94
C THR A 483 14.60 10.37 7.26
N ASP A 484 15.93 10.39 7.20
CA ASP A 484 16.81 10.39 8.35
C ASP A 484 16.47 11.53 9.33
N ASP A 485 16.23 12.74 8.83
CA ASP A 485 15.77 13.88 9.64
C ASP A 485 14.45 13.59 10.39
N GLU A 486 13.44 13.03 9.71
CA GLU A 486 12.10 12.75 10.25
C GLU A 486 12.13 11.73 11.40
N ILE A 487 13.02 10.74 11.34
CA ILE A 487 13.13 9.70 12.39
C ILE A 487 14.15 10.07 13.49
N SER A 488 14.95 11.12 13.29
CA SER A 488 16.07 11.45 14.19
C SER A 488 15.62 11.92 15.58
N SER A 489 14.47 12.59 15.71
CA SER A 489 13.90 13.00 17.00
C SER A 489 13.50 11.79 17.82
N ASP A 490 12.78 10.88 17.17
CA ASP A 490 12.12 9.74 17.77
C ASP A 490 13.15 8.75 18.35
N ILE A 491 14.28 8.60 17.65
CA ILE A 491 15.44 7.84 18.14
C ILE A 491 16.03 8.47 19.41
N ARG A 492 16.27 9.78 19.43
CA ARG A 492 16.82 10.48 20.61
C ARG A 492 15.88 10.41 21.81
N ASP A 493 14.58 10.57 21.58
CA ASP A 493 13.55 10.52 22.63
C ASP A 493 13.39 9.10 23.19
N ALA A 494 13.59 8.06 22.37
CA ALA A 494 13.64 6.66 22.80
C ALA A 494 14.84 6.34 23.69
N GLU A 495 16.04 6.81 23.32
CA GLU A 495 17.27 6.62 24.10
C GLU A 495 17.17 7.33 25.47
N ALA A 496 16.54 8.51 25.51
CA ALA A 496 16.25 9.24 26.73
C ALA A 496 15.15 8.58 27.59
N THR A 497 14.15 7.95 26.96
CA THR A 497 12.94 7.46 27.63
C THR A 497 12.87 5.93 27.62
N GLN A 498 13.68 5.29 28.45
CA GLN A 498 13.81 3.82 28.56
C GLN A 498 12.60 3.13 29.26
N THR A 499 11.38 3.65 29.07
CA THR A 499 10.16 3.14 29.71
C THR A 499 9.36 2.28 28.72
N PRO A 500 9.18 0.98 28.97
CA PRO A 500 8.39 0.11 28.11
C PRO A 500 6.96 0.62 27.85
N LYS A 501 6.50 0.46 26.61
CA LYS A 501 5.18 0.84 26.11
C LYS A 501 4.36 -0.43 25.90
N ASP A 502 3.20 -0.50 26.53
CA ASP A 502 2.25 -1.61 26.36
C ASP A 502 1.44 -1.39 25.07
N THR A 503 2.00 -1.82 23.93
CA THR A 503 1.37 -1.68 22.61
C THR A 503 0.13 -2.54 22.40
N SER A 504 -0.18 -3.46 23.33
CA SER A 504 -1.39 -4.30 23.26
C SER A 504 -2.68 -3.52 23.50
N ARG A 505 -2.57 -2.29 24.02
CA ARG A 505 -3.69 -1.38 24.27
C ARG A 505 -4.06 -0.52 23.07
N TYR A 506 -3.18 -0.43 22.07
CA TYR A 506 -3.47 0.30 20.85
C TYR A 506 -4.36 -0.53 19.92
N GLU A 507 -5.02 0.17 18.99
CA GLU A 507 -5.71 -0.53 17.90
C GLU A 507 -4.71 -1.22 16.97
N CYS A 508 -5.19 -2.18 16.20
CA CYS A 508 -4.45 -2.70 15.06
C CYS A 508 -4.27 -1.56 14.04
N ALA A 509 -3.07 -1.42 13.48
CA ALA A 509 -2.87 -0.48 12.38
C ALA A 509 -3.85 -0.80 11.23
N ALA A 510 -4.38 0.26 10.62
CA ALA A 510 -5.53 0.22 9.72
C ALA A 510 -5.30 -0.58 8.43
#